data_AF-A0A940VEW7-F1
#
_entry.id   AF-A0A940VEW7-F1
#
_cell.length_a   1.000
_cell.length_b   1.000
_cell.length_c   1.000
_cell.angle_alpha   90.00
_cell.angle_beta   90.00
_cell.angle_gamma   90.00
#
_symmetry.space_group_name_H-M   'P 1'
#
loop_
_entity.id
_entity.type
_entity.pdbx_description
1 polymer ?
#
loop_
_entity_poly.entity_id
_entity_poly.type
_entity_poly.pdbx_seq_one_letter_code
_entity_poly.pdbx_strand_id
1 'polypeptide(L)' 'MPDPEGPLVEAAKRYLKKQYGEDTISMAVTANSVEQGKGILAVDCTVRFGGTTSDWSKKFTFAGGVVTTMSARLR' A
#
# COMPACT_ATOMS: atom_id res chain seq x y z
N MET A 1 -18.32 -3.40 -11.84
CA MET A 1 -18.35 -3.42 -10.36
C MET A 1 -17.28 -2.46 -9.87
N PRO A 2 -17.55 -1.57 -8.90
CA PRO A 2 -16.49 -0.75 -8.32
C PRO A 2 -15.48 -1.69 -7.66
N ASP A 3 -14.19 -1.48 -7.95
CA ASP A 3 -13.10 -2.26 -7.39
C ASP A 3 -13.03 -1.97 -5.87
N PRO A 4 -13.36 -2.94 -4.99
CA PRO A 4 -13.40 -2.71 -3.53
C PRO A 4 -12.02 -2.33 -2.96
N GLU A 5 -10.96 -2.57 -3.73
CA GLU A 5 -9.58 -2.31 -3.33
C GLU A 5 -9.15 -0.87 -3.61
N GLY A 6 -9.84 -0.15 -4.50
CA GLY A 6 -9.49 1.23 -4.89
C GLY A 6 -9.27 2.17 -3.69
N PRO A 7 -10.22 2.28 -2.74
CA PRO A 7 -10.04 3.09 -1.54
C PRO A 7 -8.87 2.67 -0.66
N LEU A 8 -8.58 1.36 -0.57
CA LEU A 8 -7.49 0.80 0.22
C LEU A 8 -6.13 1.11 -0.42
N VAL A 9 -6.04 0.95 -1.73
CA VAL A 9 -4.88 1.32 -2.54
C VAL A 9 -4.59 2.82 -2.40
N GLU A 10 -5.60 3.67 -2.48
CA GLU A 10 -5.41 5.11 -2.27
C GLU A 10 -4.98 5.47 -0.84
N ALA A 11 -5.48 4.75 0.17
CA ALA A 11 -5.01 4.92 1.54
C ALA A 11 -3.54 4.50 1.70
N ALA A 12 -3.12 3.39 1.07
CA ALA A 12 -1.75 2.93 1.05
C ALA A 12 -0.80 3.93 0.35
N LYS A 13 -1.17 4.44 -0.83
CA LYS A 13 -0.42 5.48 -1.54
C LYS A 13 -0.23 6.74 -0.69
N ARG A 14 -1.31 7.23 -0.07
CA ARG A 14 -1.25 8.39 0.85
C ARG A 14 -0.31 8.12 2.03
N TYR A 15 -0.36 6.91 2.59
CA TYR A 15 0.54 6.51 3.68
C TYR A 15 2.01 6.52 3.23
N LEU A 16 2.34 5.93 2.08
CA LEU A 16 3.70 5.91 1.54
C LEU A 16 4.25 7.32 1.31
N LYS A 17 3.46 8.19 0.68
CA LYS A 17 3.86 9.58 0.44
C LYS A 17 4.06 10.35 1.75
N LYS A 18 3.15 10.21 2.71
CA LYS A 18 3.19 10.95 3.98
C LYS A 18 4.31 10.49 4.90
N GLN A 19 4.55 9.17 5.00
CA GLN A 19 5.51 8.61 5.95
C GLN A 19 6.93 8.52 5.39
N TYR A 20 7.07 8.19 4.11
CA TYR A 20 8.37 7.90 3.49
C TYR A 20 8.75 8.88 2.38
N GLY A 21 7.85 9.79 1.99
CA GLY A 21 8.09 10.66 0.83
C GLY A 21 8.11 9.92 -0.51
N GLU A 22 7.75 8.64 -0.52
CA GLU A 22 7.76 7.77 -1.71
C GLU A 22 6.64 8.16 -2.68
N ASP A 23 6.99 8.30 -3.96
CA ASP A 23 6.02 8.42 -5.05
C ASP A 23 5.71 7.03 -5.60
N THR A 24 4.44 6.63 -5.53
CA THR A 24 4.00 5.34 -6.08
C THR A 24 3.85 5.45 -7.59
N ILE A 25 4.67 4.70 -8.34
CA ILE A 25 4.58 4.62 -9.81
C ILE A 25 3.52 3.58 -10.20
N SER A 26 3.58 2.41 -9.57
CA SER A 26 2.64 1.31 -9.78
C SER A 26 2.35 0.63 -8.45
N MET A 27 1.14 0.08 -8.32
CA MET A 27 0.74 -0.73 -7.17
C MET A 27 -0.31 -1.73 -7.65
N ALA A 28 -0.02 -3.00 -7.44
CA ALA A 28 -0.92 -4.12 -7.74
C ALA A 28 -1.22 -4.86 -6.44
N VAL A 29 -2.49 -5.09 -6.14
CA VAL A 29 -2.90 -5.88 -4.98
C VAL A 29 -2.62 -7.35 -5.27
N THR A 30 -1.93 -8.01 -4.35
CA THR A 30 -1.61 -9.44 -4.43
C THR A 30 -2.48 -10.27 -3.47
N ALA A 31 -2.94 -9.67 -2.36
CA ALA A 31 -3.94 -10.26 -1.50
C ALA A 31 -4.65 -9.17 -0.69
N ASN A 32 -5.93 -9.36 -0.41
CA ASN A 32 -6.73 -8.47 0.41
C ASN A 32 -7.53 -9.26 1.45
N SER A 33 -7.30 -8.97 2.73
CA SER A 33 -8.07 -9.50 3.86
C SER A 33 -8.75 -8.39 4.67
N VAL A 34 -8.86 -7.18 4.11
CA VAL A 34 -9.46 -6.04 4.80
C VAL A 34 -10.97 -6.13 4.73
N GLU A 35 -11.59 -6.40 5.87
CA GLU A 35 -13.04 -6.44 6.04
C GLU A 35 -13.46 -5.35 7.02
N GLN A 36 -14.48 -4.57 6.65
CA GLN A 36 -15.00 -3.47 7.49
C GLN A 36 -13.90 -2.52 8.02
N GLY A 37 -12.86 -2.28 7.20
CA GLY A 37 -11.74 -1.39 7.52
C GLY A 37 -10.69 -1.99 8.46
N LYS A 38 -10.71 -3.31 8.70
CA LYS A 38 -9.69 -4.02 9.50
C LYS A 38 -9.14 -5.20 8.72
N GLY A 39 -7.82 -5.36 8.70
CA GLY A 39 -7.16 -6.50 8.05
C GLY A 39 -5.85 -6.11 7.40
N ILE A 40 -5.39 -6.90 6.43
CA ILE A 40 -4.11 -6.68 5.75
C ILE A 40 -4.35 -6.58 4.24
N LEU A 41 -3.78 -5.54 3.63
CA LEU A 41 -3.64 -5.41 2.19
C LEU A 41 -2.20 -5.71 1.80
N ALA A 42 -1.97 -6.77 1.02
CA ALA A 42 -0.69 -7.08 0.45
C ALA A 42 -0.63 -6.56 -1.00
N VAL A 43 0.46 -5.88 -1.33
CA VAL A 43 0.67 -5.31 -2.66
C VAL A 43 2.10 -5.54 -3.13
N ASP A 44 2.26 -5.64 -4.44
CA ASP A 44 3.55 -5.42 -5.10
C ASP A 44 3.50 -4.02 -5.73
N CYS A 45 4.55 -3.21 -5.51
CA CYS A 45 4.57 -1.83 -5.93
C CYS A 45 5.96 -1.39 -6.40
N THR A 46 5.98 -0.51 -7.39
CA THR A 46 7.16 0.23 -7.80
C THR A 46 7.06 1.64 -7.23
N VAL A 47 8.04 2.03 -6.42
CA VAL A 47 8.10 3.37 -5.81
C VAL A 47 9.35 4.12 -6.26
N ARG A 48 9.25 5.45 -6.26
CA ARG A 48 10.39 6.33 -6.46
C ARG A 48 10.67 7.11 -5.18
N PHE A 49 11.93 7.10 -4.77
CA PHE A 49 12.44 7.89 -3.66
C PHE A 49 13.83 8.43 -4.00
N GLY A 50 14.05 9.73 -3.82
CA GLY A 50 15.36 10.35 -4.08
C GLY A 50 15.87 10.20 -5.53
N GLY A 51 14.98 10.02 -6.51
CA GLY A 51 15.34 9.77 -7.91
C GLY A 51 15.60 8.30 -8.26
N THR A 52 15.67 7.41 -7.27
CA THR A 52 15.80 5.97 -7.48
C THR A 52 14.42 5.32 -7.52
N THR A 53 14.21 4.44 -8.51
CA THR A 53 13.01 3.61 -8.61
C THR A 53 13.35 2.21 -8.08
N SER A 54 12.44 1.60 -7.30
CA SER A 54 12.65 0.26 -6.75
C SER A 54 11.33 -0.50 -6.58
N ASP A 55 11.40 -1.82 -6.69
CA ASP A 55 10.26 -2.72 -6.56
C ASP A 55 10.20 -3.35 -5.17
N TRP A 56 9.01 -3.36 -4.59
CA TRP A 56 8.78 -3.79 -3.22
C TRP A 56 7.52 -4.63 -3.11
N SER A 57 7.56 -5.62 -2.24
CA SER A 57 6.37 -6.27 -1.71
C SER A 57 6.06 -5.67 -0.34
N LYS A 58 4.88 -5.06 -0.18
CA LYS A 58 4.48 -4.35 1.04
C LYS A 58 3.16 -4.91 1.58
N LYS A 59 3.04 -4.99 2.91
CA LYS A 59 1.80 -5.36 3.61
C LYS A 59 1.36 -4.21 4.49
N PHE A 60 0.17 -3.68 4.23
CA PHE A 60 -0.45 -2.60 4.99
C PHE A 60 -1.49 -3.18 5.94
N THR A 61 -1.31 -2.94 7.24
CA THR A 61 -2.29 -3.31 8.25
C THR A 61 -3.27 -2.16 8.44
N PHE A 62 -4.55 -2.46 8.27
CA PHE A 62 -5.65 -1.53 8.47
C PHE A 62 -6.33 -1.78 9.83
N ALA A 63 -6.66 -0.69 10.51
CA ALA A 63 -7.59 -0.70 11.64
C ALA A 63 -8.47 0.56 11.57
N GLY A 64 -9.79 0.39 11.62
CA GLY A 64 -10.73 1.52 11.52
C GLY A 64 -10.63 2.27 10.18
N GLY A 65 -10.27 1.58 9.10
CA GLY A 65 -10.15 2.18 7.76
C GLY A 65 -8.87 2.98 7.51
N VAL A 66 -7.94 3.02 8.47
CA VAL A 66 -6.64 3.68 8.32
C VAL A 66 -5.49 2.69 8.43
N VAL A 67 -4.40 2.98 7.73
CA VAL A 67 -3.15 2.20 7.85
C VAL A 67 -2.50 2.51 9.19
N THR A 68 -2.31 1.48 10.02
CA THR A 68 -1.65 1.60 11.33
C THR A 68 -0.19 1.13 11.29
N THR A 69 0.09 0.10 10.48
CA THR A 69 1.43 -0.50 10.38
C THR A 69 1.69 -0.92 8.93
N MET A 70 2.96 -0.92 8.52
CA MET A 70 3.39 -1.43 7.23
C MET A 70 4.68 -2.25 7.39
N SER A 71 4.74 -3.39 6.71
CA SER A 71 5.98 -4.14 6.51
C SER A 71 6.34 -4.15 5.02
N ALA A 72 7.63 -4.00 4.73
CA ALA A 72 8.16 -3.95 3.37
C ALA A 72 9.28 -4.98 3.20
N ARG A 73 9.33 -5.59 2.02
CA ARG A 73 10.41 -6.47 1.59
C ARG A 73 10.82 -6.08 0.17
N LEU A 74 12.12 -5.84 -0.02
CA LEU A 74 12.69 -5.56 -1.34
C LEU A 74 12.51 -6.80 -2.22
N ARG A 75 12.10 -6.60 -3.47
CA ARG A 75 11.89 -7.67 -4.44
C ARG A 75 13.14 -7.90 -5.30
#